data_AF-A0AAV5AZV5-F1
#
_entry.id   AF-A0AAV5AZV5-F1
#
_cell.length_a   1.000
_cell.length_b   1.000
_cell.length_c   1.000
_cell.angle_alpha   90.00
_cell.angle_beta   90.00
_cell.angle_gamma   90.00
#
_symmetry.space_group_name_H-M   'P 1'
#
loop_
_entity.id
_entity.type
_entity.pdbx_description
1 polymer ?
#
loop_
_entity_poly.entity_id
_entity_poly.type
_entity_poly.pdbx_seq_one_letter_code
_entity_poly.pdbx_strand_id
1 'polypeptide(L)'
;MKTQIYKGAFLLLISSCILSCQKETKEVNQEQNVKEHFNQQLDGFVQKLPSVEQRAPFPERLVVSPKSQALMLGEKGEGYSNILPVNVQTEEYEQAKQFEEQLLFSDDQEIFYPGALVKAQTVVDGSYLPIAAPRKPITLSVSLQGKQGVNPSVKVENPRLSTVRTAISDLLAKDFQVPPANIIYSYEEVHDEQHLKIAMGGSYNGTATKVNASAGFSYSREKTRFLVKIQQVYYTVDLDIPTNPSEFFAENFDYQTAFGNVKPVYISSIKMGRVLLLGIETSLSKKEAEAKINASILSGTFDAKAEVEYKDLQKSSKITGRVLGGNAKLGGEAITSIEQIKKFVTEGAGFDKDNPGIAVSYKLRELGTNSPFKTVIYSKYFKKSNKISFDLLIKDNMKSISGQHKPTGRGYIRRLNKKNILSENQFYFSQGGISPILAYEKGENLQIEFRYDKKEESNILFDITSEIDKLLDLTFKNGENPYDIDKNGLLVKDKDGKYVLKIGIHNAKIE
;
A
#
# COMPACT_ATOMS: atom_id res chain seq x y z
N MET A 1 16.67 -50.55 100.99
CA MET A 1 16.59 -49.13 100.59
C MET A 1 16.38 -49.06 99.07
N LYS A 2 15.19 -48.61 98.64
CA LYS A 2 14.88 -47.90 97.38
C LYS A 2 15.35 -48.41 95.99
N THR A 3 14.34 -48.80 95.18
CA THR A 3 13.99 -48.35 93.79
C THR A 3 14.93 -48.50 92.56
N GLN A 4 14.44 -49.30 91.59
CA GLN A 4 13.98 -48.96 90.21
C GLN A 4 14.90 -48.58 89.00
N ILE A 5 14.74 -49.40 87.93
CA ILE A 5 14.55 -49.18 86.46
C ILE A 5 15.69 -48.58 85.57
N TYR A 6 16.06 -49.25 84.45
CA TYR A 6 15.64 -48.91 83.06
C TYR A 6 16.24 -49.82 81.95
N LYS A 7 15.40 -50.04 80.93
CA LYS A 7 15.62 -50.76 79.66
C LYS A 7 16.36 -49.89 78.63
N GLY A 8 17.09 -50.56 77.72
CA GLY A 8 17.05 -50.26 76.27
C GLY A 8 18.20 -49.42 75.69
N ALA A 9 18.91 -49.99 74.73
CA ALA A 9 19.68 -49.24 73.72
C ALA A 9 19.58 -49.98 72.36
N PHE A 10 18.82 -49.40 71.44
CA PHE A 10 18.67 -49.84 70.05
C PHE A 10 18.80 -48.59 69.16
N LEU A 11 19.56 -48.74 68.07
CA LEU A 11 19.75 -47.87 66.90
C LEU A 11 20.27 -46.43 67.05
N LEU A 12 21.49 -46.23 66.55
CA LEU A 12 22.03 -44.94 66.07
C LEU A 12 22.49 -45.14 64.63
N LEU A 13 21.65 -44.83 63.65
CA LEU A 13 22.04 -44.77 62.22
C LEU A 13 21.02 -44.02 61.33
N ILE A 14 20.55 -42.84 61.72
CA ILE A 14 19.89 -41.90 60.78
C ILE A 14 20.18 -40.46 61.23
N SER A 15 21.28 -39.85 60.78
CA SER A 15 21.47 -38.40 60.86
C SER A 15 22.51 -37.91 59.85
N SER A 16 22.27 -38.18 58.57
CA SER A 16 23.06 -37.60 57.47
C SER A 16 22.23 -37.12 56.27
N CYS A 17 20.89 -37.24 56.32
CA CYS A 17 20.01 -36.77 55.23
C CYS A 17 19.38 -35.37 55.42
N ILE A 18 19.58 -34.69 56.56
CA ILE A 18 18.86 -33.43 56.86
C ILE A 18 19.64 -32.16 56.46
N LEU A 19 20.97 -32.26 56.31
CA LEU A 19 21.81 -31.11 55.91
C LEU A 19 21.89 -30.90 54.38
N SER A 20 21.62 -31.93 53.57
CA SER A 20 21.63 -31.82 52.11
C SER A 20 20.40 -31.08 51.57
N CYS A 21 19.21 -31.35 52.14
CA CYS A 21 17.96 -30.70 51.71
C CYS A 21 17.94 -29.19 51.99
N GLN A 22 18.49 -28.71 53.11
CA GLN A 22 18.47 -27.28 53.44
C GLN A 22 19.38 -26.43 52.54
N LYS A 23 20.47 -26.99 52.01
CA LYS A 23 21.38 -26.28 51.11
C LYS A 23 20.77 -26.16 49.72
N GLU A 24 20.20 -27.25 49.19
CA GLU A 24 19.44 -27.24 47.93
C GLU A 24 18.24 -26.29 48.01
N THR A 25 17.50 -26.27 49.13
CA THR A 25 16.33 -25.38 49.27
C THR A 25 16.74 -23.90 49.33
N LYS A 26 17.89 -23.56 49.95
CA LYS A 26 18.42 -22.19 49.99
C LYS A 26 18.95 -21.73 48.63
N GLU A 27 19.65 -22.59 47.90
CA GLU A 27 20.17 -22.29 46.56
C GLU A 27 19.02 -22.10 45.55
N VAL A 28 17.98 -22.96 45.59
CA VAL A 28 16.76 -22.82 44.77
C VAL A 28 16.02 -21.52 45.07
N ASN A 29 15.84 -21.16 46.35
CA ASN A 29 15.18 -19.92 46.74
C ASN A 29 15.98 -18.67 46.33
N GLN A 30 17.31 -18.73 46.34
CA GLN A 30 18.16 -17.62 45.87
C GLN A 30 18.06 -17.45 44.35
N GLU A 31 18.12 -18.54 43.59
CA GLU A 31 18.02 -18.50 42.13
C GLU A 31 16.63 -18.02 41.65
N GLN A 32 15.56 -18.44 42.32
CA GLN A 32 14.20 -17.96 42.04
C GLN A 32 14.07 -16.46 42.35
N ASN A 33 14.58 -15.98 43.49
CA ASN A 33 14.54 -14.56 43.83
C ASN A 33 15.31 -13.69 42.82
N VAL A 34 16.45 -14.16 42.32
CA VAL A 34 17.23 -13.44 41.29
C VAL A 34 16.46 -13.36 39.97
N LYS A 35 15.81 -14.46 39.55
CA LYS A 35 14.98 -14.49 38.33
C LYS A 35 13.75 -13.59 38.45
N GLU A 36 13.06 -13.59 39.59
CA GLU A 36 11.92 -12.69 39.83
C GLU A 36 12.34 -11.23 39.82
N HIS A 37 13.48 -10.89 40.45
CA HIS A 37 14.02 -9.54 40.44
C HIS A 37 14.35 -9.07 39.02
N PHE A 38 15.01 -9.92 38.22
CA PHE A 38 15.29 -9.65 36.82
C PHE A 38 14.00 -9.42 36.01
N ASN A 39 13.01 -10.30 36.15
CA ASN A 39 11.74 -10.17 35.42
C ASN A 39 11.06 -8.83 35.74
N GLN A 40 10.97 -8.46 37.02
CA GLN A 40 10.37 -7.18 37.45
C GLN A 40 11.12 -5.96 36.90
N GLN A 41 12.47 -6.00 36.90
CA GLN A 41 13.28 -4.92 36.36
C GLN A 41 13.14 -4.77 34.85
N LEU A 42 13.14 -5.89 34.12
CA LEU A 42 12.97 -5.93 32.67
C LEU A 42 11.58 -5.43 32.27
N ASP A 43 10.54 -5.95 32.91
CA ASP A 43 9.15 -5.59 32.62
C ASP A 43 8.91 -4.10 32.91
N GLY A 44 9.40 -3.61 34.05
CA GLY A 44 9.35 -2.20 34.42
C GLY A 44 10.18 -1.28 33.50
N PHE A 45 11.30 -1.77 32.94
CA PHE A 45 12.08 -1.03 31.95
C PHE A 45 11.32 -0.89 30.63
N VAL A 46 10.83 -2.01 30.07
CA VAL A 46 10.10 -2.03 28.80
C VAL A 46 8.80 -1.22 28.90
N GLN A 47 8.13 -1.22 30.04
CA GLN A 47 6.92 -0.42 30.26
C GLN A 47 7.18 1.09 30.11
N LYS A 48 8.36 1.57 30.51
CA LYS A 48 8.76 2.99 30.45
C LYS A 48 9.26 3.42 29.07
N LEU A 49 9.70 2.49 28.23
CA LEU A 49 10.16 2.83 26.88
C LEU A 49 8.99 3.39 26.04
N PRO A 50 9.19 4.46 25.26
CA PRO A 50 8.21 4.92 24.30
C PRO A 50 8.14 4.01 23.07
N SER A 51 7.02 4.05 22.36
CA SER A 51 6.92 3.55 20.98
C SER A 51 7.82 4.37 20.06
N VAL A 52 8.29 3.77 18.97
CA VAL A 52 9.09 4.52 17.98
C VAL A 52 8.23 5.59 17.29
N GLU A 53 8.76 6.80 17.21
CA GLU A 53 8.10 7.88 16.48
C GLU A 53 8.19 7.64 14.97
N GLN A 54 7.07 7.83 14.29
CA GLN A 54 6.96 7.73 12.84
C GLN A 54 6.24 8.96 12.30
N ARG A 55 6.45 9.24 11.02
CA ARG A 55 5.66 10.26 10.31
C ARG A 55 4.18 9.89 10.38
N ALA A 56 3.32 10.86 10.66
CA ALA A 56 1.88 10.64 10.61
C ALA A 56 1.44 10.31 9.15
N PRO A 57 0.55 9.33 8.95
CA PRO A 57 0.05 9.01 7.62
C PRO A 57 -0.78 10.17 7.04
N PHE A 58 -0.64 10.41 5.74
CA PHE A 58 -1.43 11.40 5.01
C PHE A 58 -1.65 10.96 3.55
N PRO A 59 -2.79 11.33 2.95
CA PRO A 59 -3.09 11.01 1.55
C PRO A 59 -2.11 11.70 0.60
N GLU A 60 -2.02 11.20 -0.63
CA GLU A 60 -1.24 11.83 -1.71
C GLU A 60 -1.57 13.33 -1.82
N ARG A 61 -0.54 14.18 -1.90
CA ARG A 61 -0.67 15.62 -2.12
C ARG A 61 0.49 16.18 -2.92
N LEU A 62 0.27 17.31 -3.61
CA LEU A 62 1.30 18.06 -4.31
C LEU A 62 2.33 18.62 -3.33
N VAL A 63 3.62 18.56 -3.69
CA VAL A 63 4.70 19.23 -2.96
C VAL A 63 4.67 20.72 -3.30
N VAL A 64 4.22 21.55 -2.36
CA VAL A 64 4.24 23.01 -2.54
C VAL A 64 5.67 23.51 -2.30
N SER A 65 6.39 23.85 -3.37
CA SER A 65 7.70 24.51 -3.27
C SER A 65 7.53 26.00 -2.94
N PRO A 66 8.15 26.53 -1.87
CA PRO A 66 8.20 27.97 -1.65
C PRO A 66 9.19 28.58 -2.65
N LYS A 67 8.68 29.45 -3.53
CA LYS A 67 9.39 30.28 -4.53
C LYS A 67 9.71 29.63 -5.89
N SER A 68 8.80 29.87 -6.84
CA SER A 68 9.21 30.29 -8.19
C SER A 68 8.79 31.75 -8.37
N GLN A 69 9.67 32.67 -7.98
CA GLN A 69 9.56 34.08 -8.34
C GLN A 69 9.54 34.17 -9.87
N ALA A 70 8.48 34.77 -10.41
CA ALA A 70 8.33 35.04 -11.82
C ALA A 70 9.49 35.92 -12.30
N LEU A 71 10.39 35.37 -13.12
CA LEU A 71 11.24 36.16 -14.00
C LEU A 71 10.34 36.70 -15.11
N MET A 72 9.86 37.93 -14.90
CA MET A 72 9.22 38.73 -15.94
C MET A 72 10.30 39.14 -16.95
N LEU A 73 10.36 38.46 -18.08
CA LEU A 73 10.96 39.01 -19.30
C LEU A 73 9.81 39.52 -20.15
N GLY A 74 9.64 40.85 -20.15
CA GLY A 74 8.75 41.52 -21.08
C GLY A 74 9.42 41.64 -22.44
N GLU A 75 8.65 41.43 -23.49
CA GLU A 75 8.84 42.17 -24.75
C GLU A 75 7.50 42.24 -25.50
N LYS A 76 7.16 43.45 -25.93
CA LYS A 76 6.00 43.76 -26.75
C LYS A 76 6.28 43.31 -28.19
N GLY A 77 5.35 42.57 -28.79
CA GLY A 77 5.33 42.30 -30.23
C GLY A 77 3.94 41.91 -30.69
N GLU A 78 3.38 42.66 -31.63
CA GLU A 78 2.10 42.42 -32.28
C GLU A 78 2.20 41.24 -33.26
N GLY A 79 1.15 40.40 -33.33
CA GLY A 79 0.90 39.50 -34.47
C GLY A 79 1.23 38.02 -34.27
N TYR A 80 0.17 37.22 -34.12
CA TYR A 80 -0.02 35.80 -34.47
C TYR A 80 1.01 34.71 -34.04
N SER A 81 0.45 33.74 -33.29
CA SER A 81 0.93 32.37 -33.00
C SER A 81 2.21 32.19 -32.18
N ASN A 82 2.09 32.36 -30.85
CA ASN A 82 3.03 31.74 -29.91
C ASN A 82 2.47 30.39 -29.46
N ILE A 83 2.80 29.32 -30.18
CA ILE A 83 2.76 27.97 -29.62
C ILE A 83 3.92 27.89 -28.64
N LEU A 84 3.63 28.11 -27.35
CA LEU A 84 4.60 27.86 -26.29
C LEU A 84 4.95 26.36 -26.31
N PRO A 85 6.24 25.98 -26.26
CA PRO A 85 6.63 24.58 -26.19
C PRO A 85 6.04 23.96 -24.91
N VAL A 86 5.26 22.88 -25.08
CA VAL A 86 4.70 22.08 -23.99
C VAL A 86 5.85 21.34 -23.31
N ASN A 87 6.53 22.02 -22.38
CA ASN A 87 7.33 21.33 -21.38
C ASN A 87 6.33 20.65 -20.42
N VAL A 88 6.16 19.34 -20.57
CA VAL A 88 5.45 18.50 -19.60
C VAL A 88 6.15 18.65 -18.25
N GLN A 89 5.64 19.55 -17.41
CA GLN A 89 6.13 19.73 -16.06
C GLN A 89 5.67 18.55 -15.21
N THR A 90 6.61 17.75 -14.74
CA THR A 90 6.39 16.73 -13.71
C THR A 90 6.03 17.41 -12.41
N GLU A 91 4.83 17.14 -11.90
CA GLU A 91 4.42 17.56 -10.57
C GLU A 91 5.02 16.57 -9.54
N GLU A 92 5.70 17.10 -8.53
CA GLU A 92 6.19 16.28 -7.41
C GLU A 92 5.06 16.10 -6.39
N TYR A 93 4.81 14.86 -6.02
CA TYR A 93 3.83 14.46 -5.02
C TYR A 93 4.53 13.82 -3.83
N GLU A 94 3.87 13.89 -2.68
CA GLU A 94 4.26 13.12 -1.50
C GLU A 94 3.08 12.38 -0.88
N GLN A 95 3.38 11.23 -0.28
CA GLN A 95 2.40 10.42 0.43
C GLN A 95 3.07 9.70 1.61
N ALA A 96 2.30 9.49 2.68
CA ALA A 96 2.69 8.61 3.79
C ALA A 96 1.56 7.61 4.06
N LYS A 97 1.79 6.32 3.74
CA LYS A 97 0.77 5.25 3.88
C LYS A 97 1.17 4.30 5.01
N GLN A 98 0.19 3.96 5.85
CA GLN A 98 0.39 3.07 6.99
C GLN A 98 0.04 1.62 6.61
N PHE A 99 0.85 0.68 7.09
CA PHE A 99 0.71 -0.75 6.83
C PHE A 99 0.88 -1.54 8.14
N GLU A 100 -0.17 -2.26 8.54
CA GLU A 100 -0.09 -3.22 9.66
C GLU A 100 0.58 -4.53 9.22
N GLU A 101 0.29 -4.96 8.00
CA GLU A 101 0.86 -6.15 7.40
C GLU A 101 1.84 -5.74 6.31
N GLN A 102 3.04 -6.30 6.36
CA GLN A 102 4.11 -6.00 5.42
C GLN A 102 4.27 -7.15 4.43
N LEU A 103 4.33 -6.83 3.14
CA LEU A 103 4.73 -7.80 2.13
C LEU A 103 6.18 -8.23 2.38
N LEU A 104 6.41 -9.55 2.45
CA LEU A 104 7.73 -10.13 2.44
C LEU A 104 7.99 -10.73 1.07
N PHE A 105 8.78 -10.02 0.27
CA PHE A 105 9.14 -10.43 -1.08
C PHE A 105 10.67 -10.50 -1.18
N SER A 106 11.26 -11.44 -0.44
CA SER A 106 12.70 -11.70 -0.42
C SER A 106 12.99 -13.18 -0.14
N ASP A 107 14.01 -13.70 -0.84
CA ASP A 107 14.65 -14.99 -0.57
C ASP A 107 15.49 -14.98 0.72
N ASP A 108 15.93 -13.80 1.18
CA ASP A 108 16.69 -13.65 2.43
C ASP A 108 15.72 -13.49 3.61
N GLN A 109 15.39 -14.62 4.26
CA GLN A 109 14.42 -14.69 5.36
C GLN A 109 15.07 -15.03 6.71
N GLU A 110 16.29 -14.57 6.96
CA GLU A 110 17.05 -14.94 8.18
C GLU A 110 16.40 -14.43 9.47
N ILE A 111 15.74 -13.27 9.41
CA ILE A 111 15.12 -12.62 10.57
C ILE A 111 13.59 -12.78 10.63
N PHE A 112 12.98 -13.34 9.58
CA PHE A 112 11.52 -13.41 9.45
C PHE A 112 10.99 -14.76 9.94
N TYR A 113 10.90 -14.91 11.27
CA TYR A 113 10.26 -16.06 11.92
C TYR A 113 9.45 -15.60 13.15
N PRO A 114 8.35 -16.29 13.51
CA PRO A 114 7.55 -15.91 14.68
C PRO A 114 8.40 -15.92 15.96
N GLY A 115 8.31 -14.83 16.73
CA GLY A 115 9.10 -14.62 17.93
C GLY A 115 10.50 -14.05 17.69
N ALA A 116 10.91 -13.74 16.46
CA ALA A 116 12.10 -12.93 16.21
C ALA A 116 11.90 -11.52 16.79
N LEU A 117 12.90 -11.01 17.52
CA LEU A 117 12.92 -9.65 18.09
C LEU A 117 13.80 -8.74 17.24
N VAL A 118 13.34 -7.52 17.00
CA VAL A 118 13.98 -6.53 16.13
C VAL A 118 13.91 -5.15 16.78
N LYS A 119 14.93 -4.32 16.56
CA LYS A 119 14.91 -2.92 16.99
C LYS A 119 13.85 -2.16 16.17
N ALA A 120 12.86 -1.56 16.82
CA ALA A 120 11.73 -0.92 16.13
C ALA A 120 12.15 0.18 15.15
N GLN A 121 13.16 0.99 15.49
CA GLN A 121 13.70 2.02 14.60
C GLN A 121 14.17 1.45 13.25
N THR A 122 14.74 0.26 13.27
CA THR A 122 15.29 -0.41 12.09
C THR A 122 14.23 -1.08 11.22
N VAL A 123 13.02 -1.25 11.75
CA VAL A 123 11.85 -1.64 10.96
C VAL A 123 11.37 -0.45 10.11
N VAL A 124 11.43 0.76 10.66
CA VAL A 124 11.03 2.01 9.98
C VAL A 124 12.00 2.35 8.84
N ASP A 125 13.31 2.15 9.04
CA ASP A 125 14.34 2.39 8.00
C ASP A 125 14.55 1.20 7.03
N GLY A 126 13.96 0.04 7.34
CA GLY A 126 14.00 -1.16 6.50
C GLY A 126 15.20 -2.09 6.71
N SER A 127 16.12 -1.81 7.63
CA SER A 127 17.31 -2.64 7.90
C SER A 127 17.07 -3.84 8.83
N TYR A 128 16.05 -3.78 9.68
CA TYR A 128 15.61 -4.85 10.59
C TYR A 128 16.75 -5.51 11.40
N LEU A 129 17.45 -4.73 12.24
CA LEU A 129 18.49 -5.28 13.10
C LEU A 129 17.91 -6.20 14.20
N PRO A 130 18.30 -7.49 14.22
CA PRO A 130 17.78 -8.45 15.19
C PRO A 130 18.34 -8.18 16.59
N ILE A 131 17.57 -8.56 17.61
CA ILE A 131 17.99 -8.57 19.01
C ILE A 131 18.25 -10.01 19.42
N ALA A 132 19.53 -10.37 19.52
CA ALA A 132 19.96 -11.67 20.04
C ALA A 132 20.07 -11.62 21.57
N ALA A 133 19.34 -12.49 22.26
CA ALA A 133 19.33 -12.59 23.72
C ALA A 133 18.98 -14.03 24.13
N PRO A 134 19.30 -14.47 25.37
CA PRO A 134 18.85 -15.75 25.90
C PRO A 134 17.31 -15.83 25.93
N ARG A 135 16.73 -16.82 25.26
CA ARG A 135 15.27 -16.91 25.04
C ARG A 135 14.62 -17.95 25.93
N LYS A 136 13.45 -17.61 26.51
CA LYS A 136 12.53 -18.59 27.10
C LYS A 136 11.82 -19.38 25.99
N PRO A 137 11.26 -20.56 26.33
CA PRO A 137 10.43 -21.30 25.40
C PRO A 137 9.25 -20.47 24.91
N ILE A 138 8.90 -20.57 23.62
CA ILE A 138 7.68 -19.98 23.06
C ILE A 138 6.76 -21.06 22.52
N THR A 139 5.47 -20.76 22.48
CA THR A 139 4.48 -21.60 21.80
C THR A 139 4.12 -20.98 20.46
N LEU A 140 4.20 -21.80 19.42
CA LEU A 140 3.76 -21.45 18.07
C LEU A 140 2.55 -22.30 17.71
N SER A 141 1.67 -21.75 16.89
CA SER A 141 0.55 -22.48 16.31
C SER A 141 0.39 -22.19 14.82
N VAL A 142 -0.26 -23.09 14.11
CA VAL A 142 -0.69 -22.88 12.73
C VAL A 142 -2.20 -22.74 12.65
N SER A 143 -2.70 -21.93 11.71
CA SER A 143 -4.14 -21.77 11.50
C SER A 143 -4.83 -22.99 10.85
N LEU A 144 -4.09 -24.06 10.58
CA LEU A 144 -4.64 -25.29 10.00
C LEU A 144 -5.37 -26.11 11.06
N GLN A 145 -6.50 -26.70 10.69
CA GLN A 145 -7.25 -27.59 11.58
C GLN A 145 -6.62 -28.99 11.58
N GLY A 146 -6.13 -29.44 12.72
CA GLY A 146 -5.62 -30.82 12.87
C GLY A 146 -6.73 -31.85 12.64
N LYS A 147 -6.38 -33.01 12.04
CA LYS A 147 -7.26 -34.19 12.09
C LYS A 147 -7.36 -34.72 13.53
N GLN A 148 -8.24 -35.68 13.78
CA GLN A 148 -8.52 -36.20 15.12
C GLN A 148 -7.22 -36.56 15.88
N GLY A 149 -7.01 -35.93 17.05
CA GLY A 149 -5.82 -36.13 17.89
C GLY A 149 -4.58 -35.32 17.52
N VAL A 150 -4.64 -34.47 16.48
CA VAL A 150 -3.52 -33.62 16.03
C VAL A 150 -3.66 -32.22 16.63
N ASN A 151 -2.70 -31.84 17.47
CA ASN A 151 -2.60 -30.47 17.99
C ASN A 151 -1.91 -29.56 16.96
N PRO A 152 -2.51 -28.40 16.61
CA PRO A 152 -1.96 -27.43 15.67
C PRO A 152 -0.91 -26.50 16.30
N SER A 153 -0.35 -26.88 17.45
CA SER A 153 0.66 -26.09 18.17
C SER A 153 1.91 -26.91 18.50
N VAL A 154 2.99 -26.19 18.74
CA VAL A 154 4.30 -26.73 19.13
C VAL A 154 5.00 -25.76 20.09
N LYS A 155 5.65 -26.31 21.11
CA LYS A 155 6.52 -25.55 22.02
C LYS A 155 7.96 -25.60 21.50
N VAL A 156 8.62 -24.46 21.45
CA VAL A 156 10.01 -24.32 20.99
C VAL A 156 10.87 -23.92 22.19
N GLU A 157 11.69 -24.83 22.69
CA GLU A 157 12.41 -24.64 23.97
C GLU A 157 13.50 -23.55 23.92
N ASN A 158 14.25 -23.46 22.83
CA ASN A 158 15.27 -22.43 22.63
C ASN A 158 15.04 -21.71 21.29
N PRO A 159 14.17 -20.69 21.25
CA PRO A 159 13.76 -20.05 20.01
C PRO A 159 14.89 -19.29 19.32
N ARG A 160 15.29 -19.81 18.15
CA ARG A 160 16.19 -19.19 17.18
C ARG A 160 15.76 -19.63 15.79
N LEU A 161 16.31 -19.01 14.74
CA LEU A 161 15.92 -19.31 13.35
C LEU A 161 15.85 -20.81 13.06
N SER A 162 16.90 -21.56 13.43
CA SER A 162 16.98 -23.00 13.15
C SER A 162 15.92 -23.80 13.90
N THR A 163 15.75 -23.57 15.21
CA THR A 163 14.84 -24.36 16.06
C THR A 163 13.39 -24.05 15.75
N VAL A 164 13.08 -22.79 15.41
CA VAL A 164 11.73 -22.40 14.97
C VAL A 164 11.41 -23.05 13.62
N ARG A 165 12.34 -23.03 12.65
CA ARG A 165 12.15 -23.72 11.37
C ARG A 165 11.95 -25.24 11.54
N THR A 166 12.76 -25.88 12.38
CA THR A 166 12.60 -27.31 12.69
C THR A 166 11.24 -27.57 13.32
N ALA A 167 10.84 -26.81 14.34
CA ALA A 167 9.56 -27.00 15.01
C ALA A 167 8.36 -26.78 14.08
N ILE A 168 8.41 -25.79 13.20
CA ILE A 168 7.38 -25.55 12.18
C ILE A 168 7.34 -26.72 11.18
N SER A 169 8.50 -27.19 10.71
CA SER A 169 8.59 -28.35 9.81
C SER A 169 7.99 -29.61 10.43
N ASP A 170 8.35 -29.90 11.68
CA ASP A 170 7.84 -31.06 12.42
C ASP A 170 6.33 -30.94 12.70
N LEU A 171 5.87 -29.72 12.98
CA LEU A 171 4.45 -29.44 13.15
C LEU A 171 3.68 -29.71 11.84
N LEU A 172 4.16 -29.20 10.71
CA LEU A 172 3.54 -29.34 9.39
C LEU A 172 3.64 -30.75 8.80
N ALA A 173 4.53 -31.60 9.31
CA ALA A 173 4.58 -33.02 8.95
C ALA A 173 3.36 -33.81 9.44
N LYS A 174 2.64 -33.30 10.45
CA LYS A 174 1.41 -33.89 10.97
C LYS A 174 0.24 -33.76 9.97
N ASP A 175 -0.83 -34.52 10.23
CA ASP A 175 -1.99 -34.54 9.34
C ASP A 175 -3.02 -33.46 9.69
N PHE A 176 -3.13 -32.48 8.79
CA PHE A 176 -4.12 -31.41 8.85
C PHE A 176 -5.25 -31.61 7.84
N GLN A 177 -6.38 -30.97 8.10
CA GLN A 177 -7.37 -30.64 7.09
C GLN A 177 -6.82 -29.45 6.29
N VAL A 178 -6.81 -29.60 4.96
CA VAL A 178 -6.30 -28.58 4.04
C VAL A 178 -7.47 -27.81 3.44
N PRO A 179 -7.80 -26.61 3.95
CA PRO A 179 -8.77 -25.75 3.30
C PRO A 179 -8.18 -25.17 2.00
N PRO A 180 -9.03 -24.67 1.08
CA PRO A 180 -8.58 -23.80 0.01
C PRO A 180 -7.85 -22.57 0.55
N ALA A 181 -6.83 -22.10 -0.16
CA ALA A 181 -6.09 -20.90 0.15
C ALA A 181 -7.03 -19.68 0.17
N ASN A 182 -6.78 -18.78 1.11
CA ASN A 182 -7.40 -17.46 1.08
C ASN A 182 -6.70 -16.60 0.01
N ILE A 183 -7.46 -16.14 -0.99
CA ILE A 183 -6.91 -15.38 -2.12
C ILE A 183 -7.24 -13.89 -1.96
N ILE A 184 -6.19 -13.07 -1.95
CA ILE A 184 -6.29 -11.61 -1.84
C ILE A 184 -5.79 -11.00 -3.14
N TYR A 185 -6.67 -10.27 -3.82
CA TYR A 185 -6.37 -9.51 -5.03
C TYR A 185 -6.22 -8.03 -4.66
N SER A 186 -5.15 -7.40 -5.15
CA SER A 186 -4.98 -5.95 -5.02
C SER A 186 -4.19 -5.40 -6.19
N TYR A 187 -4.32 -4.10 -6.43
CA TYR A 187 -3.51 -3.38 -7.40
C TYR A 187 -3.21 -1.99 -6.87
N GLU A 188 -2.08 -1.43 -7.29
CA GLU A 188 -1.68 -0.07 -6.98
C GLU A 188 -1.04 0.55 -8.22
N GLU A 189 -1.32 1.82 -8.49
CA GLU A 189 -0.64 2.58 -9.54
C GLU A 189 0.81 2.84 -9.13
N VAL A 190 1.74 2.79 -10.08
CA VAL A 190 3.17 3.02 -9.85
C VAL A 190 3.65 4.16 -10.73
N HIS A 191 4.26 5.18 -10.12
CA HIS A 191 4.73 6.36 -10.85
C HIS A 191 6.24 6.29 -11.11
N ASP A 192 7.02 6.00 -10.06
CA ASP A 192 8.46 5.78 -10.12
C ASP A 192 8.90 4.68 -9.12
N GLU A 193 10.22 4.46 -9.01
CA GLU A 193 10.80 3.50 -8.07
C GLU A 193 10.50 3.83 -6.60
N GLN A 194 10.35 5.11 -6.26
CA GLN A 194 10.04 5.52 -4.90
C GLN A 194 8.57 5.28 -4.58
N HIS A 195 7.66 5.49 -5.52
CA HIS A 195 6.24 5.18 -5.35
C HIS A 195 6.01 3.65 -5.27
N LEU A 196 6.84 2.84 -5.93
CA LEU A 196 6.77 1.38 -5.88
C LEU A 196 6.85 0.83 -4.45
N LYS A 197 7.64 1.45 -3.56
CA LYS A 197 7.75 1.07 -2.14
C LYS A 197 6.41 1.21 -1.40
N ILE A 198 5.64 2.25 -1.71
CA ILE A 198 4.29 2.42 -1.17
C ILE A 198 3.34 1.40 -1.81
N ALA A 199 3.37 1.26 -3.14
CA ALA A 199 2.50 0.33 -3.88
C ALA A 199 2.65 -1.12 -3.42
N MET A 200 3.87 -1.54 -3.09
CA MET A 200 4.11 -2.90 -2.60
C MET A 200 3.67 -3.11 -1.15
N GLY A 201 3.79 -2.09 -0.28
CA GLY A 201 3.50 -2.18 1.15
C GLY A 201 4.51 -3.07 1.92
N GLY A 202 5.79 -2.93 1.60
CA GLY A 202 6.87 -3.71 2.22
C GLY A 202 8.04 -2.79 2.60
N SER A 203 8.40 -2.77 3.88
CA SER A 203 9.45 -1.92 4.44
C SER A 203 10.84 -2.54 4.46
N TYR A 204 10.99 -3.87 4.29
CA TYR A 204 12.30 -4.52 4.33
C TYR A 204 13.18 -4.15 3.12
N ASN A 205 14.43 -3.76 3.37
CA ASN A 205 15.39 -3.38 2.34
C ASN A 205 15.61 -4.52 1.34
N GLY A 206 15.67 -4.18 0.05
CA GLY A 206 15.79 -5.15 -1.04
C GLY A 206 14.45 -5.70 -1.57
N THR A 207 13.36 -5.63 -0.79
CA THR A 207 12.01 -6.01 -1.26
C THR A 207 11.65 -5.22 -2.53
N ALA A 208 11.78 -3.90 -2.48
CA ALA A 208 11.47 -3.01 -3.61
C ALA A 208 12.29 -3.33 -4.86
N THR A 209 13.58 -3.61 -4.71
CA THR A 209 14.46 -3.99 -5.81
C THR A 209 14.00 -5.29 -6.48
N LYS A 210 13.67 -6.32 -5.69
CA LYS A 210 13.18 -7.61 -6.20
C LYS A 210 11.82 -7.47 -6.88
N VAL A 211 10.93 -6.66 -6.33
CA VAL A 211 9.63 -6.37 -6.96
C VAL A 211 9.81 -5.56 -8.23
N ASN A 212 10.68 -4.55 -8.28
CA ASN A 212 10.95 -3.79 -9.50
C ASN A 212 11.47 -4.70 -10.61
N ALA A 213 12.43 -5.58 -10.30
CA ALA A 213 12.94 -6.57 -11.24
C ALA A 213 11.84 -7.53 -11.74
N SER A 214 10.91 -7.91 -10.86
CA SER A 214 9.78 -8.80 -11.20
C SER A 214 8.70 -8.09 -12.03
N ALA A 215 8.43 -6.82 -11.73
CA ALA A 215 7.44 -6.00 -12.40
C ALA A 215 7.93 -5.49 -13.76
N GLY A 216 9.24 -5.54 -14.04
CA GLY A 216 9.79 -5.27 -15.37
C GLY A 216 9.49 -3.88 -15.91
N PHE A 217 9.24 -2.91 -15.01
CA PHE A 217 8.87 -1.55 -15.38
C PHE A 217 10.03 -0.84 -16.05
N SER A 218 9.75 -0.24 -17.20
CA SER A 218 10.60 0.82 -17.74
C SER A 218 9.97 2.13 -17.31
N TYR A 219 10.65 2.99 -16.57
CA TYR A 219 10.09 4.26 -16.08
C TYR A 219 10.02 5.34 -17.18
N SER A 220 9.66 4.96 -18.42
CA SER A 220 9.44 5.87 -19.54
C SER A 220 8.23 6.78 -19.32
N ARG A 221 8.30 8.04 -19.73
CA ARG A 221 7.30 9.06 -19.34
C ARG A 221 5.91 8.91 -19.98
N GLU A 222 5.75 8.01 -20.95
CA GLU A 222 4.54 7.91 -21.78
C GLU A 222 3.51 6.88 -21.30
N LYS A 223 3.84 6.06 -20.30
CA LYS A 223 3.01 4.90 -19.93
C LYS A 223 2.52 4.92 -18.48
N THR A 224 1.27 4.51 -18.31
CA THR A 224 0.63 4.23 -17.02
C THR A 224 1.12 2.89 -16.51
N ARG A 225 1.38 2.76 -15.21
CA ARG A 225 1.85 1.49 -14.62
C ARG A 225 1.03 1.06 -13.43
N PHE A 226 0.83 -0.24 -13.31
CA PHE A 226 0.17 -0.87 -12.18
C PHE A 226 0.98 -2.05 -11.68
N LEU A 227 1.09 -2.17 -10.36
CA LEU A 227 1.52 -3.41 -9.70
C LEU A 227 0.27 -4.13 -9.21
N VAL A 228 -0.03 -5.29 -9.81
CA VAL A 228 -1.09 -6.20 -9.34
C VAL A 228 -0.47 -7.27 -8.47
N LYS A 229 -1.13 -7.59 -7.35
CA LYS A 229 -0.71 -8.59 -6.36
C LYS A 229 -1.85 -9.59 -6.17
N ILE A 230 -1.56 -10.86 -6.41
CA ILE A 230 -2.46 -11.98 -6.12
C ILE A 230 -1.79 -12.84 -5.06
N GLN A 231 -2.21 -12.70 -3.81
CA GLN A 231 -1.66 -13.42 -2.68
C GLN A 231 -2.56 -14.62 -2.36
N GLN A 232 -2.01 -15.83 -2.38
CA GLN A 232 -2.68 -17.03 -1.91
C GLN A 232 -2.07 -17.43 -0.58
N VAL A 233 -2.82 -17.23 0.49
CA VAL A 233 -2.42 -17.56 1.86
C VAL A 233 -2.95 -18.95 2.20
N TYR A 234 -2.03 -19.87 2.47
CA TYR A 234 -2.36 -21.25 2.82
C TYR A 234 -2.72 -21.37 4.29
N TYR A 235 -1.90 -20.78 5.16
CA TYR A 235 -2.08 -20.74 6.60
C TYR A 235 -1.23 -19.64 7.22
N THR A 236 -1.42 -19.37 8.50
CA THR A 236 -0.53 -18.53 9.30
C THR A 236 0.26 -19.36 10.29
N VAL A 237 1.46 -18.89 10.63
CA VAL A 237 2.21 -19.34 11.81
C VAL A 237 2.22 -18.20 12.82
N ASP A 238 1.62 -18.45 13.96
CA ASP A 238 1.33 -17.44 14.96
C ASP A 238 2.06 -17.75 16.28
N LEU A 239 2.55 -16.69 16.92
CA LEU A 239 3.14 -16.74 18.25
C LEU A 239 2.04 -16.49 19.30
N ASP A 240 2.02 -17.31 20.35
CA ASP A 240 1.24 -17.00 21.56
C ASP A 240 1.75 -15.69 22.17
N ILE A 241 0.88 -14.69 22.25
CA ILE A 241 1.22 -13.36 22.71
C ILE A 241 1.62 -13.45 24.20
N PRO A 242 2.85 -13.08 24.58
CA PRO A 242 3.28 -13.16 25.97
C PRO A 242 2.59 -12.11 26.80
N THR A 243 2.30 -12.44 28.06
CA THR A 243 1.64 -11.49 28.97
C THR A 243 2.60 -10.39 29.39
N ASN A 244 3.87 -10.76 29.63
CA ASN A 244 4.93 -9.84 30.04
C ASN A 244 6.18 -9.96 29.14
N PRO A 245 6.97 -8.88 28.97
CA PRO A 245 8.26 -8.93 28.26
C PRO A 245 9.19 -10.03 28.74
N SER A 246 9.25 -10.28 30.05
CA SER A 246 10.10 -11.28 30.69
C SER A 246 9.78 -12.72 30.30
N GLU A 247 8.62 -13.01 29.69
CA GLU A 247 8.29 -14.32 29.13
C GLU A 247 9.08 -14.64 27.85
N PHE A 248 9.75 -13.66 27.24
CA PHE A 248 10.64 -13.89 26.10
C PHE A 248 12.06 -14.31 26.47
N PHE A 249 12.51 -14.06 27.71
CA PHE A 249 13.94 -14.13 28.07
C PHE A 249 14.22 -15.07 29.24
N ALA A 250 15.22 -15.94 29.08
CA ALA A 250 15.54 -17.01 30.04
C ALA A 250 16.47 -16.55 31.17
N GLU A 251 17.40 -15.66 30.85
CA GLU A 251 18.48 -15.24 31.74
C GLU A 251 18.69 -13.74 31.64
N ASN A 252 19.36 -13.17 32.64
CA ASN A 252 19.72 -11.77 32.63
C ASN A 252 20.71 -11.47 31.50
N PHE A 253 20.55 -10.32 30.86
CA PHE A 253 21.41 -9.81 29.80
C PHE A 253 21.37 -8.28 29.82
N ASP A 254 22.27 -7.62 29.09
CA ASP A 254 22.24 -6.16 28.97
C ASP A 254 21.09 -5.69 28.05
N TYR A 255 19.86 -5.77 28.57
CA TYR A 255 18.64 -5.40 27.86
C TYR A 255 18.57 -3.90 27.56
N GLN A 256 19.25 -3.05 28.34
CA GLN A 256 19.28 -1.61 28.14
C GLN A 256 19.99 -1.28 26.82
N THR A 257 21.19 -1.84 26.61
CA THR A 257 21.92 -1.70 25.35
C THR A 257 21.23 -2.43 24.19
N ALA A 258 20.70 -3.63 24.45
CA ALA A 258 20.06 -4.44 23.42
C ALA A 258 18.79 -3.78 22.84
N PHE A 259 17.96 -3.16 23.69
CA PHE A 259 16.72 -2.52 23.27
C PHE A 259 16.92 -1.06 22.86
N GLY A 260 17.82 -0.35 23.53
CA GLY A 260 18.00 1.09 23.36
C GLY A 260 16.86 1.89 23.98
N ASN A 261 16.47 2.97 23.30
CA ASN A 261 15.59 4.00 23.88
C ASN A 261 14.11 3.90 23.47
N VAL A 262 13.73 2.88 22.71
CA VAL A 262 12.34 2.65 22.26
C VAL A 262 11.97 1.18 22.43
N LYS A 263 10.68 0.88 22.50
CA LYS A 263 10.21 -0.51 22.62
C LYS A 263 10.71 -1.36 21.44
N PRO A 264 11.31 -2.53 21.69
CA PRO A 264 11.52 -3.54 20.66
C PRO A 264 10.20 -4.00 20.05
N VAL A 265 10.27 -4.59 18.87
CA VAL A 265 9.15 -5.27 18.24
C VAL A 265 9.49 -6.72 17.99
N TYR A 266 8.47 -7.58 17.95
CA TYR A 266 8.61 -8.98 17.58
C TYR A 266 7.66 -9.36 16.46
N ILE A 267 8.05 -10.34 15.66
CA ILE A 267 7.18 -10.93 14.63
C ILE A 267 6.16 -11.81 15.33
N SER A 268 4.90 -11.40 15.30
CA SER A 268 3.81 -12.11 15.99
C SER A 268 3.12 -13.14 15.11
N SER A 269 3.15 -12.94 13.79
CA SER A 269 2.43 -13.76 12.82
C SER A 269 3.12 -13.68 11.46
N ILE A 270 3.19 -14.81 10.77
CA ILE A 270 3.66 -14.90 9.39
C ILE A 270 2.60 -15.61 8.56
N LYS A 271 2.22 -15.02 7.42
CA LYS A 271 1.40 -15.67 6.42
C LYS A 271 2.27 -16.55 5.52
N MET A 272 1.93 -17.82 5.45
CA MET A 272 2.58 -18.80 4.60
C MET A 272 1.74 -19.02 3.35
N GLY A 273 2.37 -19.00 2.18
CA GLY A 273 1.65 -19.08 0.91
C GLY A 273 2.52 -18.81 -0.29
N ARG A 274 1.91 -18.20 -1.31
CA ARG A 274 2.60 -17.70 -2.50
C ARG A 274 1.96 -16.42 -3.01
N VAL A 275 2.72 -15.64 -3.74
CA VAL A 275 2.27 -14.37 -4.31
C VAL A 275 2.67 -14.30 -5.78
N LEU A 276 1.72 -13.94 -6.62
CA LEU A 276 1.96 -13.53 -8.00
C LEU A 276 1.96 -12.01 -8.05
N LEU A 277 3.08 -11.44 -8.49
CA LEU A 277 3.19 -10.03 -8.83
C LEU A 277 3.13 -9.87 -10.34
N LEU A 278 2.25 -8.99 -10.82
CA LEU A 278 2.21 -8.58 -12.21
C LEU A 278 2.55 -7.09 -12.30
N GLY A 279 3.57 -6.75 -13.06
CA GLY A 279 3.79 -5.40 -13.56
C GLY A 279 3.06 -5.22 -14.87
N ILE A 280 2.20 -4.20 -14.94
CA ILE A 280 1.45 -3.83 -16.14
C ILE A 280 1.89 -2.43 -16.53
N GLU A 281 2.46 -2.28 -17.72
CA GLU A 281 2.88 -1.00 -18.28
C GLU A 281 2.09 -0.75 -19.57
N THR A 282 1.23 0.28 -19.60
CA THR A 282 0.19 0.46 -20.63
C THR A 282 0.13 1.88 -21.18
N SER A 283 -0.28 2.00 -22.44
CA SER A 283 -0.64 3.28 -23.06
C SER A 283 -2.11 3.68 -22.85
N LEU A 284 -2.90 2.84 -22.18
CA LEU A 284 -4.27 3.15 -21.81
C LEU A 284 -4.33 4.26 -20.74
N SER A 285 -5.45 4.98 -20.71
CA SER A 285 -5.74 5.87 -19.58
C SER A 285 -5.85 5.05 -18.29
N LYS A 286 -5.59 5.70 -17.14
CA LYS A 286 -5.70 5.07 -15.82
C LYS A 286 -7.03 4.33 -15.65
N LYS A 287 -8.15 5.02 -15.92
CA LYS A 287 -9.51 4.47 -15.75
C LYS A 287 -9.78 3.26 -16.64
N GLU A 288 -9.35 3.30 -17.91
CA GLU A 288 -9.49 2.17 -18.82
C GLU A 288 -8.67 0.97 -18.36
N ALA A 289 -7.41 1.21 -17.97
CA ALA A 289 -6.54 0.16 -17.46
C ALA A 289 -7.11 -0.47 -16.18
N GLU A 290 -7.57 0.33 -15.22
CA GLU A 290 -8.22 -0.14 -14.00
C GLU A 290 -9.46 -0.99 -14.30
N ALA A 291 -10.34 -0.52 -15.20
CA ALA A 291 -11.52 -1.28 -15.59
C ALA A 291 -11.14 -2.66 -16.17
N LYS A 292 -10.14 -2.70 -17.05
CA LYS A 292 -9.66 -3.94 -17.66
C LYS A 292 -8.97 -4.86 -16.67
N ILE A 293 -8.11 -4.34 -15.80
CA ILE A 293 -7.45 -5.12 -14.72
C ILE A 293 -8.51 -5.74 -13.80
N ASN A 294 -9.51 -4.95 -13.39
CA ASN A 294 -10.60 -5.43 -12.54
C ASN A 294 -11.39 -6.55 -13.23
N ALA A 295 -11.81 -6.34 -14.47
CA ALA A 295 -12.64 -7.30 -15.20
C ALA A 295 -11.90 -8.61 -15.52
N SER A 296 -10.60 -8.54 -15.83
CA SER A 296 -9.82 -9.68 -16.30
C SER A 296 -9.06 -10.46 -15.22
N ILE A 297 -8.52 -9.77 -14.22
CA ILE A 297 -7.60 -10.37 -13.23
C ILE A 297 -8.24 -10.41 -11.84
N LEU A 298 -8.81 -9.29 -11.39
CA LEU A 298 -9.27 -9.15 -9.99
C LEU A 298 -10.68 -9.71 -9.75
N SER A 299 -11.41 -10.05 -10.82
CA SER A 299 -12.71 -10.74 -10.73
C SER A 299 -12.59 -12.17 -10.19
N GLY A 300 -11.43 -12.80 -10.37
CA GLY A 300 -11.15 -14.16 -9.87
C GLY A 300 -11.86 -15.30 -10.61
N THR A 301 -12.75 -15.02 -11.57
CA THR A 301 -13.57 -16.04 -12.25
C THR A 301 -12.96 -16.61 -13.54
N PHE A 302 -11.96 -15.95 -14.14
CA PHE A 302 -11.20 -16.38 -15.34
C PHE A 302 -12.05 -17.09 -16.42
N ASP A 303 -13.22 -16.52 -16.71
CA ASP A 303 -14.16 -16.96 -17.74
C ASP A 303 -13.83 -16.34 -19.11
N ALA A 304 -14.61 -16.69 -20.13
CA ALA A 304 -14.41 -16.17 -21.49
C ALA A 304 -14.45 -14.64 -21.58
N LYS A 305 -15.22 -13.96 -20.70
CA LYS A 305 -15.27 -12.49 -20.67
C LYS A 305 -13.98 -11.92 -20.09
N ALA A 306 -13.48 -12.49 -19.00
CA ALA A 306 -12.19 -12.12 -18.42
C ALA A 306 -11.04 -12.31 -19.43
N GLU A 307 -11.06 -13.39 -20.21
CA GLU A 307 -10.10 -13.64 -21.29
C GLU A 307 -10.14 -12.59 -22.40
N VAL A 308 -11.32 -12.13 -22.81
CA VAL A 308 -11.47 -11.05 -23.78
C VAL A 308 -10.90 -9.73 -23.24
N GLU A 309 -11.25 -9.35 -22.01
CA GLU A 309 -10.75 -8.11 -21.39
C GLU A 309 -9.24 -8.15 -21.19
N TYR A 310 -8.68 -9.31 -20.83
CA TYR A 310 -7.23 -9.47 -20.72
C TYR A 310 -6.54 -9.31 -22.07
N LYS A 311 -7.06 -9.96 -23.12
CA LYS A 311 -6.51 -9.81 -24.49
C LYS A 311 -6.55 -8.36 -24.94
N ASP A 312 -7.62 -7.64 -24.63
CA ASP A 312 -7.73 -6.21 -24.95
C ASP A 312 -6.74 -5.36 -24.15
N LEU A 313 -6.52 -5.66 -22.87
CA LEU A 313 -5.47 -5.02 -22.07
C LEU A 313 -4.10 -5.28 -22.69
N GLN A 314 -3.81 -6.51 -23.06
CA GLN A 314 -2.53 -6.97 -23.57
C GLN A 314 -2.15 -6.32 -24.91
N LYS A 315 -3.12 -5.96 -25.76
CA LYS A 315 -2.88 -5.22 -27.02
C LYS A 315 -2.19 -3.87 -26.80
N SER A 316 -2.43 -3.22 -25.67
CA SER A 316 -1.89 -1.89 -25.34
C SER A 316 -0.92 -1.90 -24.17
N SER A 317 -0.53 -3.09 -23.68
CA SER A 317 0.21 -3.22 -22.43
C SER A 317 1.32 -4.26 -22.51
N LYS A 318 2.45 -3.95 -21.89
CA LYS A 318 3.45 -4.94 -21.51
C LYS A 318 3.05 -5.47 -20.13
N ILE A 319 2.79 -6.77 -20.04
CA ILE A 319 2.48 -7.46 -18.78
C ILE A 319 3.62 -8.43 -18.49
N THR A 320 4.25 -8.27 -17.35
CA THR A 320 5.31 -9.18 -16.86
C THR A 320 4.93 -9.64 -15.46
N GLY A 321 5.06 -10.92 -15.19
CA GLY A 321 4.76 -11.45 -13.87
C GLY A 321 5.77 -12.44 -13.35
N ARG A 322 5.87 -12.51 -12.02
CA ARG A 322 6.68 -13.49 -11.31
C ARG A 322 5.92 -14.04 -10.13
N VAL A 323 5.97 -15.36 -9.98
CA VAL A 323 5.53 -16.06 -8.77
C VAL A 323 6.68 -16.11 -7.77
N LEU A 324 6.41 -15.73 -6.52
CA LEU A 324 7.24 -16.10 -5.37
C LEU A 324 6.46 -17.00 -4.42
N GLY A 325 7.11 -18.07 -4.00
CA GLY A 325 6.52 -19.06 -3.10
C GLY A 325 5.90 -20.25 -3.79
N GLY A 326 5.79 -21.33 -3.03
CA GLY A 326 5.33 -22.63 -3.49
C GLY A 326 6.47 -23.53 -4.00
N ASN A 327 6.12 -24.66 -4.63
CA ASN A 327 7.11 -25.63 -5.10
C ASN A 327 8.08 -25.05 -6.16
N ALA A 328 9.29 -25.63 -6.25
CA ALA A 328 10.34 -25.20 -7.18
C ALA A 328 9.96 -25.28 -8.67
N LYS A 329 8.87 -25.98 -9.02
CA LYS A 329 8.34 -26.03 -10.39
C LYS A 329 7.59 -24.76 -10.79
N LEU A 330 6.97 -24.06 -9.84
CA LEU A 330 6.19 -22.84 -10.09
C LEU A 330 6.94 -21.56 -9.69
N GLY A 331 7.89 -21.67 -8.77
CA GLY A 331 8.79 -20.58 -8.41
C GLY A 331 9.76 -20.25 -9.55
N GLY A 332 9.58 -19.09 -10.18
CA GLY A 332 10.45 -18.62 -11.28
C GLY A 332 9.83 -18.68 -12.67
N GLU A 333 8.60 -19.18 -12.83
CA GLU A 333 7.89 -19.05 -14.12
C GLU A 333 7.55 -17.58 -14.40
N ALA A 334 7.94 -17.10 -15.58
CA ALA A 334 7.46 -15.82 -16.09
C ALA A 334 5.99 -15.96 -16.50
N ILE A 335 5.14 -15.08 -15.95
CA ILE A 335 3.72 -15.04 -16.29
C ILE A 335 3.51 -14.03 -17.41
N THR A 336 3.02 -14.54 -18.54
CA THR A 336 2.83 -13.78 -19.78
C THR A 336 1.42 -13.96 -20.39
N SER A 337 0.58 -14.84 -19.84
CA SER A 337 -0.78 -15.09 -20.33
C SER A 337 -1.81 -15.22 -19.21
N ILE A 338 -3.10 -15.02 -19.54
CA ILE A 338 -4.20 -15.19 -18.59
C ILE A 338 -4.38 -16.64 -18.17
N GLU A 339 -4.07 -17.60 -19.03
CA GLU A 339 -4.12 -19.03 -18.71
C GLU A 339 -3.13 -19.38 -17.61
N GLN A 340 -1.94 -18.77 -17.61
CA GLN A 340 -0.96 -18.94 -16.53
C GLN A 340 -1.44 -18.28 -15.22
N ILE A 341 -2.11 -17.12 -15.28
CA ILE A 341 -2.73 -16.49 -14.10
C ILE A 341 -3.85 -17.38 -13.55
N LYS A 342 -4.72 -17.90 -14.43
CA LYS A 342 -5.79 -18.84 -14.08
C LYS A 342 -5.19 -20.08 -13.42
N LYS A 343 -4.16 -20.68 -14.02
CA LYS A 343 -3.43 -21.82 -13.45
C LYS A 343 -2.86 -21.49 -12.08
N PHE A 344 -2.25 -20.32 -11.89
CA PHE A 344 -1.79 -19.88 -10.57
C PHE A 344 -2.96 -19.76 -9.57
N VAL A 345 -4.13 -19.30 -9.98
CA VAL A 345 -5.28 -19.19 -9.08
C VAL A 345 -5.90 -20.56 -8.77
N THR A 346 -6.02 -21.44 -9.76
CA THR A 346 -6.77 -22.71 -9.65
C THR A 346 -5.90 -23.91 -9.28
N GLU A 347 -4.63 -23.96 -9.69
CA GLU A 347 -3.72 -25.09 -9.49
C GLU A 347 -2.60 -24.72 -8.49
N GLY A 348 -2.64 -25.30 -7.30
CA GLY A 348 -1.70 -25.00 -6.19
C GLY A 348 -2.27 -24.05 -5.12
N ALA A 349 -3.60 -23.97 -5.04
CA ALA A 349 -4.35 -23.17 -4.09
C ALA A 349 -4.46 -23.79 -2.69
N GLY A 350 -3.48 -24.58 -2.23
CA GLY A 350 -3.54 -25.21 -0.91
C GLY A 350 -2.17 -25.63 -0.41
N PHE A 351 -2.06 -25.73 0.90
CA PHE A 351 -0.91 -26.32 1.57
C PHE A 351 -0.86 -27.83 1.28
N ASP A 352 0.30 -28.33 0.91
CA ASP A 352 0.62 -29.75 1.01
C ASP A 352 2.11 -29.92 1.37
N LYS A 353 2.55 -31.16 1.58
CA LYS A 353 3.93 -31.44 2.02
C LYS A 353 4.98 -31.09 0.96
N ASP A 354 4.62 -31.11 -0.32
CA ASP A 354 5.47 -30.71 -1.44
C ASP A 354 5.32 -29.21 -1.78
N ASN A 355 4.29 -28.57 -1.23
CA ASN A 355 3.94 -27.16 -1.37
C ASN A 355 3.62 -26.51 -0.01
N PRO A 356 4.61 -26.41 0.90
CA PRO A 356 4.39 -25.81 2.22
C PRO A 356 4.09 -24.31 2.16
N GLY A 357 4.36 -23.67 1.02
CA GLY A 357 4.35 -22.20 0.91
C GLY A 357 5.60 -21.58 1.53
N ILE A 358 5.80 -20.29 1.25
CA ILE A 358 6.85 -19.47 1.87
C ILE A 358 6.21 -18.35 2.69
N ALA A 359 7.00 -17.69 3.54
CA ALA A 359 6.55 -16.46 4.18
C ALA A 359 6.31 -15.37 3.11
N VAL A 360 5.06 -14.92 2.98
CA VAL A 360 4.65 -13.89 1.99
C VAL A 360 4.31 -12.56 2.63
N SER A 361 3.92 -12.56 3.90
CA SER A 361 3.75 -11.34 4.69
C SER A 361 3.86 -11.64 6.18
N TYR A 362 4.06 -10.60 6.98
CA TYR A 362 4.20 -10.73 8.43
C TYR A 362 3.56 -9.55 9.16
N LYS A 363 3.30 -9.77 10.44
CA LYS A 363 2.84 -8.77 11.40
C LYS A 363 3.82 -8.64 12.55
N LEU A 364 3.97 -7.42 13.03
CA LEU A 364 4.81 -7.07 14.16
C LEU A 364 3.94 -6.61 15.34
N ARG A 365 4.42 -6.84 16.55
CA ARG A 365 3.85 -6.27 17.78
C ARG A 365 4.95 -5.66 18.63
N GLU A 366 4.61 -4.62 19.36
CA GLU A 366 5.51 -4.02 20.35
C GLU A 366 5.65 -4.92 21.57
N LEU A 367 6.89 -5.08 22.04
CA LEU A 367 7.18 -5.80 23.28
C LEU A 367 6.55 -5.06 24.47
N GLY A 368 5.82 -5.80 25.32
CA GLY A 368 5.19 -5.30 26.54
C GLY A 368 3.77 -4.77 26.35
N THR A 369 3.51 -3.90 25.37
CA THR A 369 2.12 -3.47 25.06
C THR A 369 1.37 -4.47 24.20
N ASN A 370 2.09 -5.32 23.46
CA ASN A 370 1.54 -6.22 22.45
C ASN A 370 0.69 -5.52 21.39
N SER A 371 0.77 -4.19 21.29
CA SER A 371 0.03 -3.43 20.29
C SER A 371 0.56 -3.73 18.89
N PRO A 372 -0.31 -3.88 17.86
CA PRO A 372 0.14 -4.06 16.49
C PRO A 372 1.07 -2.92 16.08
N PHE A 373 2.27 -3.27 15.64
CA PHE A 373 3.25 -2.31 15.16
C PHE A 373 3.00 -2.05 13.68
N LYS A 374 2.50 -0.86 13.36
CA LYS A 374 2.21 -0.44 11.98
C LYS A 374 3.35 0.40 11.45
N THR A 375 3.81 0.12 10.24
CA THR A 375 4.89 0.87 9.59
C THR A 375 4.30 1.91 8.66
N VAL A 376 4.80 3.15 8.72
CA VAL A 376 4.44 4.21 7.79
C VAL A 376 5.53 4.33 6.72
N ILE A 377 5.17 4.04 5.48
CA ILE A 377 6.05 4.20 4.33
C ILE A 377 5.79 5.59 3.74
N TYR A 378 6.82 6.43 3.78
CA TYR A 378 6.83 7.76 3.18
C TYR A 378 7.54 7.73 1.84
N SER A 379 6.99 8.44 0.85
CA SER A 379 7.63 8.60 -0.44
C SER A 379 7.31 9.95 -1.05
N LYS A 380 8.29 10.45 -1.80
CA LYS A 380 8.16 11.56 -2.75
C LYS A 380 8.39 11.00 -4.15
N TYR A 381 7.51 11.32 -5.07
CA TYR A 381 7.53 10.77 -6.41
C TYR A 381 6.98 11.76 -7.43
N PHE A 382 7.39 11.59 -8.68
CA PHE A 382 6.90 12.42 -9.78
C PHE A 382 5.68 11.78 -10.42
N LYS A 383 4.60 12.54 -10.51
CA LYS A 383 3.40 12.12 -11.22
C LYS A 383 3.25 12.93 -12.50
N LYS A 384 2.73 12.28 -13.53
CA LYS A 384 2.30 12.96 -14.74
C LYS A 384 1.01 13.71 -14.41
N SER A 385 0.99 15.02 -14.65
CA SER A 385 -0.26 15.78 -14.58
C SER A 385 -1.19 15.29 -15.71
N ASN A 386 -2.38 14.78 -15.35
CA ASN A 386 -3.42 14.43 -16.33
C ASN A 386 -3.97 15.73 -16.91
N LYS A 387 -3.62 16.00 -18.17
CA LYS A 387 -4.13 17.17 -18.87
C LYS A 387 -5.07 16.77 -20.00
N ILE A 388 -5.95 17.68 -20.39
CA ILE A 388 -6.81 17.52 -21.55
C ILE A 388 -6.69 18.72 -22.46
N SER A 389 -6.47 18.48 -23.74
CA SER A 389 -6.59 19.49 -24.78
C SER A 389 -7.90 19.27 -25.55
N PHE A 390 -8.64 20.34 -25.84
CA PHE A 390 -9.90 20.26 -26.58
C PHE A 390 -10.26 21.59 -27.21
N ASP A 391 -11.16 21.57 -28.19
CA ASP A 391 -11.78 22.77 -28.75
C ASP A 391 -13.09 23.04 -28.03
N LEU A 392 -13.20 24.22 -27.39
CA LEU A 392 -14.43 24.71 -26.79
C LEU A 392 -15.26 25.43 -27.86
N LEU A 393 -16.43 24.88 -28.17
CA LEU A 393 -17.36 25.41 -29.18
C LEU A 393 -18.54 26.09 -28.50
N ILE A 394 -18.86 27.28 -28.96
CA ILE A 394 -19.99 28.10 -28.53
C ILE A 394 -20.78 28.51 -29.77
N LYS A 395 -22.11 28.40 -29.72
CA LYS A 395 -23.04 28.87 -30.77
C LYS A 395 -24.08 29.81 -30.16
N ASP A 396 -24.78 30.55 -31.01
CA ASP A 396 -25.91 31.38 -30.62
C ASP A 396 -27.13 30.52 -30.20
N ASN A 397 -27.09 30.00 -28.97
CA ASN A 397 -28.10 29.07 -28.45
C ASN A 397 -28.47 29.31 -26.98
N MET A 398 -28.12 30.48 -26.44
CA MET A 398 -28.44 30.85 -25.06
C MET A 398 -29.93 31.10 -24.90
N LYS A 399 -30.49 30.58 -23.81
CA LYS A 399 -31.90 30.75 -23.47
C LYS A 399 -32.07 31.11 -22.00
N SER A 400 -33.11 31.86 -21.67
CA SER A 400 -33.61 31.92 -20.30
C SER A 400 -34.06 30.52 -19.84
N ILE A 401 -34.22 30.33 -18.55
CA ILE A 401 -34.77 29.08 -18.01
C ILE A 401 -36.21 28.81 -18.49
N SER A 402 -36.94 29.85 -18.91
CA SER A 402 -38.25 29.77 -19.55
C SER A 402 -38.19 29.44 -21.06
N GLY A 403 -36.99 29.27 -21.62
CA GLY A 403 -36.77 28.85 -23.00
C GLY A 403 -36.70 30.00 -24.03
N GLN A 404 -36.78 31.25 -23.59
CA GLN A 404 -36.68 32.41 -24.50
C GLN A 404 -35.24 32.65 -24.91
N HIS A 405 -35.01 32.83 -26.22
CA HIS A 405 -33.69 33.15 -26.75
C HIS A 405 -33.17 34.48 -26.19
N LYS A 406 -31.92 34.48 -25.73
CA LYS A 406 -31.24 35.67 -25.21
C LYS A 406 -30.02 35.96 -26.09
N PRO A 407 -30.11 36.90 -27.05
CA PRO A 407 -28.94 37.33 -27.79
C PRO A 407 -28.00 38.08 -26.84
N THR A 408 -26.69 37.85 -27.01
CA THR A 408 -25.64 38.53 -26.26
C THR A 408 -24.61 39.09 -27.25
N GLY A 409 -23.77 40.02 -26.80
CA GLY A 409 -22.79 40.72 -27.65
C GLY A 409 -21.45 40.00 -27.70
N ARG A 410 -20.46 40.58 -27.00
CA ARG A 410 -19.10 40.03 -26.90
C ARG A 410 -19.03 38.97 -25.79
N GLY A 411 -18.52 37.80 -26.14
CA GLY A 411 -18.20 36.74 -25.20
C GLY A 411 -16.70 36.63 -24.98
N TYR A 412 -16.31 36.15 -23.80
CA TYR A 412 -14.93 35.95 -23.38
C TYR A 412 -14.80 34.58 -22.75
N ILE A 413 -13.87 33.77 -23.26
CA ILE A 413 -13.46 32.52 -22.62
C ILE A 413 -12.27 32.84 -21.74
N ARG A 414 -12.43 32.68 -20.43
CA ARG A 414 -11.46 33.06 -19.41
C ARG A 414 -10.93 31.81 -18.73
N ARG A 415 -9.62 31.66 -18.68
CA ARG A 415 -8.96 30.55 -18.00
C ARG A 415 -7.89 31.06 -17.05
N LEU A 416 -7.99 30.67 -15.79
CA LEU A 416 -6.93 30.84 -14.78
C LEU A 416 -6.29 29.48 -14.54
N ASN A 417 -5.05 29.30 -15.00
CA ASN A 417 -4.35 28.03 -14.84
C ASN A 417 -3.84 27.83 -13.39
N LYS A 418 -3.31 26.63 -13.08
CA LYS A 418 -2.79 26.31 -11.73
C LYS A 418 -1.65 27.22 -11.25
N LYS A 419 -1.00 27.95 -12.16
CA LYS A 419 0.06 28.93 -11.84
C LYS A 419 -0.50 30.33 -11.60
N ASN A 420 -1.82 30.48 -11.53
CA ASN A 420 -2.53 31.76 -11.43
C ASN A 420 -2.27 32.72 -12.60
N ILE A 421 -2.00 32.19 -13.79
CA ILE A 421 -1.87 32.99 -15.01
C ILE A 421 -3.23 33.03 -15.71
N LEU A 422 -3.76 34.23 -15.92
CA LEU A 422 -5.02 34.47 -16.62
C LEU A 422 -4.80 34.52 -18.13
N SER A 423 -5.66 33.83 -18.87
CA SER A 423 -5.79 33.95 -20.32
C SER A 423 -7.25 34.24 -20.69
N GLU A 424 -7.46 35.06 -21.72
CA GLU A 424 -8.78 35.48 -22.17
C GLU A 424 -8.83 35.48 -23.70
N ASN A 425 -9.85 34.83 -24.27
CA ASN A 425 -10.10 34.82 -25.71
C ASN A 425 -11.49 35.39 -26.01
N GLN A 426 -11.55 36.43 -26.85
CA GLN A 426 -12.78 37.12 -27.22
C GLN A 426 -13.44 36.49 -28.44
N PHE A 427 -14.77 36.39 -28.44
CA PHE A 427 -15.57 36.02 -29.60
C PHE A 427 -16.85 36.85 -29.69
N TYR A 428 -17.49 36.85 -30.87
CA TYR A 428 -18.80 37.47 -31.08
C TYR A 428 -19.88 36.39 -31.06
N PHE A 429 -20.87 36.52 -30.17
CA PHE A 429 -21.85 35.46 -29.94
C PHE A 429 -22.64 35.06 -31.19
N SER A 430 -22.99 36.02 -32.05
CA SER A 430 -23.71 35.80 -33.30
C SER A 430 -22.94 34.97 -34.33
N GLN A 431 -21.61 34.94 -34.25
CA GLN A 431 -20.75 34.13 -35.12
C GLN A 431 -20.37 32.79 -34.45
N GLY A 432 -20.74 32.61 -33.18
CA GLY A 432 -20.20 31.57 -32.32
C GLY A 432 -18.74 31.85 -31.94
N GLY A 433 -18.15 30.88 -31.24
CA GLY A 433 -16.75 30.92 -30.84
C GLY A 433 -16.17 29.51 -30.85
N ILE A 434 -14.95 29.38 -31.37
CA ILE A 434 -14.12 28.19 -31.20
C ILE A 434 -12.85 28.66 -30.50
N SER A 435 -12.56 28.10 -29.33
CA SER A 435 -11.30 28.39 -28.63
C SER A 435 -10.59 27.09 -28.28
N PRO A 436 -9.36 26.88 -28.76
CA PRO A 436 -8.55 25.75 -28.31
C PRO A 436 -8.18 25.96 -26.84
N ILE A 437 -8.47 24.97 -26.02
CA ILE A 437 -8.01 24.87 -24.63
C ILE A 437 -6.92 23.82 -24.61
N LEU A 438 -5.67 24.26 -24.41
CA LEU A 438 -4.51 23.38 -24.45
C LEU A 438 -4.09 22.99 -23.04
N ALA A 439 -3.87 21.70 -22.79
CA ALA A 439 -3.32 21.19 -21.54
C ALA A 439 -4.09 21.69 -20.29
N TYR A 440 -5.42 21.62 -20.30
CA TYR A 440 -6.27 21.89 -19.14
C TYR A 440 -6.00 20.89 -18.03
N GLU A 441 -5.85 21.37 -16.81
CA GLU A 441 -5.61 20.54 -15.63
C GLU A 441 -6.79 20.62 -14.65
N LYS A 442 -7.05 19.53 -13.92
CA LYS A 442 -8.11 19.48 -12.92
C LYS A 442 -7.93 20.61 -11.89
N GLY A 443 -9.00 21.35 -11.63
CA GLY A 443 -9.02 22.46 -10.67
C GLY A 443 -8.54 23.81 -11.19
N GLU A 444 -8.21 23.93 -12.49
CA GLU A 444 -8.09 25.25 -13.12
C GLU A 444 -9.46 25.93 -13.25
N ASN A 445 -9.51 27.26 -13.22
CA ASN A 445 -10.79 27.95 -13.42
C ASN A 445 -11.02 28.20 -14.91
N LEU A 446 -12.14 27.73 -15.45
CA LEU A 446 -12.56 27.99 -16.83
C LEU A 446 -13.98 28.54 -16.87
N GLN A 447 -14.14 29.71 -17.48
CA GLN A 447 -15.37 30.48 -17.48
C GLN A 447 -15.70 31.02 -18.88
N ILE A 448 -17.00 31.15 -19.16
CA ILE A 448 -17.52 31.88 -20.31
C ILE A 448 -18.25 33.11 -19.77
N GLU A 449 -17.76 34.29 -20.10
CA GLU A 449 -18.33 35.57 -19.65
C GLU A 449 -18.86 36.37 -20.84
N PHE A 450 -20.12 36.77 -20.79
CA PHE A 450 -20.71 37.72 -21.74
C PHE A 450 -20.78 39.09 -21.09
N ARG A 451 -20.05 40.07 -21.68
CA ARG A 451 -19.98 41.44 -21.16
C ARG A 451 -20.86 42.36 -22.00
N TYR A 452 -21.57 43.26 -21.33
CA TYR A 452 -22.41 44.26 -21.97
C TYR A 452 -21.73 45.63 -21.99
N ASP A 453 -21.95 46.38 -23.07
CA ASP A 453 -21.41 47.74 -23.23
C ASP A 453 -22.26 48.81 -22.51
N LYS A 454 -23.47 48.46 -22.08
CA LYS A 454 -24.38 49.36 -21.37
C LYS A 454 -24.26 49.17 -19.86
N LYS A 455 -24.07 50.27 -19.12
CA LYS A 455 -23.82 50.32 -17.66
C LYS A 455 -24.92 49.70 -16.77
N GLU A 456 -26.07 49.31 -17.31
CA GLU A 456 -27.23 48.85 -16.54
C GLU A 456 -27.46 47.33 -16.59
N GLU A 457 -26.73 46.57 -17.42
CA GLU A 457 -26.85 45.10 -17.48
C GLU A 457 -25.63 44.43 -16.83
N SER A 458 -25.88 43.51 -15.90
CA SER A 458 -24.84 42.69 -15.28
C SER A 458 -24.30 41.66 -16.28
N ASN A 459 -22.97 41.43 -16.26
CA ASN A 459 -22.33 40.38 -17.05
C ASN A 459 -22.95 39.00 -16.73
N ILE A 460 -23.13 38.18 -17.76
CA ILE A 460 -23.57 36.79 -17.58
C ILE A 460 -22.33 35.90 -17.53
N LEU A 461 -22.18 35.12 -16.46
CA LEU A 461 -21.03 34.28 -16.23
C LEU A 461 -21.45 32.81 -16.12
N PHE A 462 -20.87 31.97 -16.96
CA PHE A 462 -20.94 30.52 -16.85
C PHE A 462 -19.61 30.01 -16.32
N ASP A 463 -19.62 29.39 -15.14
CA ASP A 463 -18.46 28.62 -14.66
C ASP A 463 -18.61 27.19 -15.13
N ILE A 464 -17.67 26.72 -15.95
CA ILE A 464 -17.71 25.39 -16.56
C ILE A 464 -16.63 24.47 -15.97
N THR A 465 -15.90 24.95 -14.96
CA THR A 465 -14.77 24.25 -14.33
C THR A 465 -15.17 22.83 -13.89
N SER A 466 -16.29 22.70 -13.19
CA SER A 466 -16.71 21.42 -12.61
C SER A 466 -17.08 20.39 -13.69
N GLU A 467 -17.61 20.86 -14.82
CA GLU A 467 -18.00 20.06 -15.96
C GLU A 467 -16.78 19.59 -16.75
N ILE A 468 -15.79 20.48 -16.96
CA ILE A 468 -14.54 20.10 -17.60
C ILE A 468 -13.71 19.16 -16.70
N ASP A 469 -13.70 19.39 -15.39
CA ASP A 469 -13.03 18.49 -14.44
C ASP A 469 -13.59 17.06 -14.51
N LYS A 470 -14.90 16.91 -14.76
CA LYS A 470 -15.52 15.59 -14.96
C LYS A 470 -15.04 14.91 -16.25
N LEU A 471 -14.64 15.67 -17.29
CA LEU A 471 -14.12 15.08 -18.53
C LEU A 471 -12.80 14.34 -18.30
N LEU A 472 -11.95 14.84 -17.41
CA LEU A 472 -10.70 14.18 -17.04
C LEU A 472 -10.96 12.80 -16.40
N ASP A 473 -12.17 12.57 -15.89
CA ASP A 473 -12.63 11.31 -15.31
C ASP A 473 -13.44 10.46 -16.32
N LEU A 474 -13.68 10.93 -17.55
CA LEU A 474 -14.39 10.18 -18.61
C LEU A 474 -13.45 9.33 -19.46
N THR A 475 -14.03 8.32 -20.13
CA THR A 475 -13.33 7.46 -21.08
C THR A 475 -13.80 7.82 -22.48
N PHE A 476 -12.90 8.31 -23.33
CA PHE A 476 -13.15 8.60 -24.74
C PHE A 476 -11.84 8.43 -25.53
N LYS A 477 -11.92 8.13 -26.82
CA LYS A 477 -10.73 8.01 -27.66
C LYS A 477 -10.18 9.39 -27.98
N ASN A 478 -8.86 9.50 -28.07
CA ASN A 478 -8.22 10.74 -28.49
C ASN A 478 -8.75 11.21 -29.85
N GLY A 479 -9.17 12.48 -29.93
CA GLY A 479 -9.77 13.09 -31.11
C GLY A 479 -11.28 12.93 -31.22
N GLU A 480 -11.95 12.28 -30.25
CA GLU A 480 -13.41 12.24 -30.20
C GLU A 480 -14.01 13.58 -29.73
N ASN A 481 -15.34 13.71 -29.92
CA ASN A 481 -16.14 14.84 -29.44
C ASN A 481 -16.99 14.37 -28.26
N PRO A 482 -16.51 14.44 -27.01
CA PRO A 482 -17.28 14.03 -25.83
C PRO A 482 -18.67 14.68 -25.78
N TYR A 483 -18.74 15.96 -26.18
CA TYR A 483 -19.98 16.71 -26.30
C TYR A 483 -20.05 17.38 -27.68
N ASP A 484 -20.74 16.74 -28.61
CA ASP A 484 -21.04 17.32 -29.91
C ASP A 484 -22.19 18.35 -29.76
N ILE A 485 -21.90 19.63 -29.99
CA ILE A 485 -22.85 20.74 -29.80
C ILE A 485 -24.20 20.56 -30.51
N ASP A 486 -24.21 19.85 -31.65
CA ASP A 486 -25.39 19.65 -32.47
C ASP A 486 -26.16 18.38 -32.10
N LYS A 487 -25.51 17.41 -31.46
CA LYS A 487 -26.13 16.14 -31.04
C LYS A 487 -26.37 16.07 -29.54
N ASN A 488 -25.30 16.06 -28.76
CA ASN A 488 -25.30 15.84 -27.31
C ASN A 488 -24.52 16.94 -26.57
N GLY A 489 -24.66 18.19 -26.99
CA GLY A 489 -23.94 19.33 -26.41
C GLY A 489 -24.16 19.46 -24.91
N LEU A 490 -23.13 19.89 -24.20
CA LEU A 490 -23.14 20.06 -22.75
C LEU A 490 -23.98 21.30 -22.39
N LEU A 491 -25.01 21.10 -21.57
CA LEU A 491 -25.83 22.18 -21.04
C LEU A 491 -25.22 22.72 -19.76
N VAL A 492 -24.90 24.01 -19.74
CA VAL A 492 -24.37 24.72 -18.57
C VAL A 492 -25.32 25.83 -18.15
N LYS A 493 -25.35 26.13 -16.85
CA LYS A 493 -26.15 27.21 -16.26
C LYS A 493 -25.24 28.37 -15.88
N ASP A 494 -25.76 29.59 -15.99
CA ASP A 494 -25.03 30.74 -15.48
C ASP A 494 -25.04 30.75 -13.95
N LYS A 495 -24.17 31.57 -13.36
CA LYS A 495 -23.97 31.65 -11.90
C LYS A 495 -25.24 32.06 -11.14
N ASP A 496 -26.13 32.82 -11.78
CA ASP A 496 -27.41 33.24 -11.20
C ASP A 496 -28.55 32.23 -11.45
N GLY A 497 -28.31 31.19 -12.27
CA GLY A 497 -29.29 30.17 -12.64
C GLY A 497 -30.45 30.69 -13.51
N LYS A 498 -30.29 31.86 -14.15
CA LYS A 498 -31.30 32.51 -14.99
C LYS A 498 -31.25 32.03 -16.44
N TYR A 499 -30.08 31.62 -16.90
CA TYR A 499 -29.79 31.29 -18.30
C TYR A 499 -29.13 29.93 -18.44
N VAL A 500 -29.39 29.30 -19.59
CA VAL A 500 -28.76 28.06 -20.03
C VAL A 500 -28.03 28.32 -21.35
N LEU A 501 -26.85 27.71 -21.49
CA LEU A 501 -26.06 27.72 -22.70
C LEU A 501 -25.68 26.29 -23.04
N LYS A 502 -25.71 25.93 -24.34
CA LYS A 502 -25.25 24.62 -24.80
C LYS A 502 -23.91 24.78 -25.49
N ILE A 503 -22.89 24.12 -24.95
CA ILE A 503 -21.51 24.17 -25.44
C ILE A 503 -21.08 22.84 -26.05
N GLY A 504 -20.10 22.89 -26.96
CA GLY A 504 -19.46 21.73 -27.54
C GLY A 504 -18.04 21.57 -27.04
N ILE A 505 -17.60 20.32 -26.93
CA ILE A 505 -16.24 19.93 -26.57
C ILE A 505 -15.79 18.94 -27.62
N HIS A 506 -14.96 19.43 -28.54
CA HIS A 506 -14.54 18.70 -29.74
C HIS A 506 -13.04 18.40 -29.69
N ASN A 507 -12.62 17.41 -30.48
CA ASN A 507 -11.22 17.03 -30.66
C ASN A 507 -10.48 16.80 -29.34
N ALA A 508 -11.16 16.22 -28.34
CA ALA A 508 -10.61 16.07 -27.01
C ALA A 508 -9.47 15.05 -27.00
N LYS A 509 -8.35 15.40 -26.36
CA LYS A 509 -7.15 14.58 -26.26
C LYS A 509 -6.64 14.61 -24.82
N ILE A 510 -6.56 13.43 -24.20
CA ILE A 510 -5.93 13.27 -22.89
C ILE A 510 -4.41 13.20 -23.11
N GLU A 511 -3.67 14.03 -22.37
CA GLU A 511 -2.23 14.23 -22.52
C GLU A 511 -1.38 13.52 -21.49
#